data_AF-F8Q0E0-F1
#
_entry.id   AF-F8Q0E0-F1
#
_cell.length_a   1.000
_cell.length_b   1.000
_cell.length_c   1.000
_cell.angle_alpha   90.00
_cell.angle_beta   90.00
_cell.angle_gamma   90.00
#
_symmetry.space_group_name_H-M   'P 1'
#
loop_
_entity.id
_entity.type
_entity.pdbx_description
1 polymer ?
#
loop_
_entity_poly.entity_id
_entity_poly.type
_entity_poly.pdbx_seq_one_letter_code
_entity_poly.pdbx_strand_id
1 'polypeptide(L)'
;MWSTAREVAAGDTVIIWQTRDSIQPLIITPGKDYNSKYGNFRQSDFVGVPYGSKVVPRNGKGYLHILRPTPELWTMALPHRTQILYLADIAFITSWLDIKPGSRVIEAGM
;
A
#
# COMPACT_ATOMS: atom_id res chain seq x y z
N MET A 1 2.60 9.18 6.18
CA MET A 1 2.00 9.98 5.10
C MET A 1 2.83 9.68 3.87
N TRP A 2 2.22 9.35 2.73
CA TRP A 2 2.97 8.96 1.54
C TRP A 2 3.12 10.15 0.58
N SER A 3 4.30 10.30 0.00
CA SER A 3 4.62 11.34 -0.97
C SER A 3 3.75 11.23 -2.24
N THR A 4 3.61 12.33 -2.97
CA THR A 4 3.09 12.37 -4.35
C THR A 4 4.21 12.32 -5.39
N ALA A 5 5.48 12.33 -4.95
CA ALA A 5 6.65 12.23 -5.83
C ALA A 5 6.66 10.91 -6.61
N ARG A 6 7.35 10.92 -7.75
CA ARG A 6 7.50 9.74 -8.63
C ARG A 6 8.25 8.59 -7.93
N GLU A 7 9.20 8.94 -7.10
CA GLU A 7 10.12 8.01 -6.43
C GLU A 7 9.80 7.90 -4.95
N VAL A 8 10.13 6.74 -4.38
CA VAL A 8 9.94 6.43 -2.97
C VAL A 8 10.99 7.15 -2.12
N ALA A 9 10.55 7.81 -1.05
CA ALA A 9 11.43 8.45 -0.09
C ALA A 9 11.42 7.75 1.28
N ALA A 10 12.42 8.08 2.10
CA ALA A 10 12.43 7.67 3.50
C ALA A 10 11.22 8.25 4.25
N GLY A 11 10.55 7.45 5.07
CA GLY A 11 9.33 7.81 5.79
C GLY A 11 8.04 7.61 5.00
N ASP A 12 8.10 7.33 3.70
CA ASP A 12 6.91 7.06 2.91
C ASP A 12 6.24 5.76 3.36
N THR A 13 4.90 5.77 3.36
CA THR A 13 4.12 4.55 3.43
C THR A 13 3.94 4.02 2.01
N VAL A 14 4.30 2.76 1.79
CA VAL A 14 4.15 2.08 0.50
C VAL A 14 3.32 0.83 0.66
N ILE A 15 2.73 0.37 -0.44
CA ILE A 15 2.08 -0.95 -0.49
C ILE A 15 3.06 -1.92 -1.13
N ILE A 16 3.47 -2.92 -0.35
CA ILE A 16 4.27 -4.04 -0.86
C ILE A 16 3.30 -5.07 -1.43
N TRP A 17 3.33 -5.24 -2.74
CA TRP A 17 2.57 -6.26 -3.44
C TRP A 17 3.48 -7.43 -3.78
N GLN A 18 3.24 -8.57 -3.13
CA GLN A 18 3.99 -9.79 -3.40
C GLN A 18 3.17 -10.75 -4.26
N THR A 19 1.93 -11.02 -3.84
CA THR A 19 0.92 -11.81 -4.55
C THR A 19 -0.45 -11.20 -4.33
N ARG A 20 -1.48 -11.69 -5.05
CA ARG A 20 -2.87 -11.23 -4.85
C ARG A 20 -3.33 -11.37 -3.40
N ASP A 21 -2.90 -12.44 -2.72
CA ASP A 21 -3.26 -12.72 -1.32
C ASP A 21 -2.22 -12.21 -0.31
N SER A 22 -1.18 -11.51 -0.77
CA SER A 22 -0.09 -11.03 0.09
C SER A 22 0.29 -9.62 -0.32
N ILE A 23 -0.47 -8.69 0.26
CA ILE A 23 -0.36 -7.25 0.06
C ILE A 23 -0.26 -6.65 1.46
N GLN A 24 0.74 -5.80 1.71
CA GLN A 24 0.96 -5.26 3.06
C GLN A 24 1.45 -3.81 2.99
N PRO A 25 0.97 -2.92 3.87
CA PRO A 25 1.55 -1.59 4.02
C PRO A 25 2.91 -1.68 4.75
N LEU A 26 3.88 -0.90 4.28
CA LEU A 26 5.20 -0.78 4.89
C LEU A 26 5.60 0.69 4.96
N ILE A 27 6.15 1.12 6.10
CA ILE A 27 6.80 2.43 6.22
C ILE A 27 8.28 2.26 5.90
N ILE A 28 8.76 3.00 4.90
CA ILE A 28 10.14 2.97 4.45
C ILE A 28 11.04 3.58 5.52
N THR A 29 11.83 2.75 6.17
CA THR A 29 12.81 3.14 7.18
C THR A 29 14.19 2.69 6.69
N PRO A 30 15.00 3.59 6.10
CA PRO A 30 16.35 3.24 5.64
C PRO A 30 17.16 2.57 6.75
N GLY A 31 17.94 1.54 6.39
CA GLY A 31 18.71 0.74 7.34
C GLY A 31 17.95 -0.42 7.99
N LYS A 32 16.63 -0.55 7.79
CA LYS A 32 15.89 -1.76 8.15
C LYS A 32 15.81 -2.74 6.98
N ASP A 33 15.73 -4.02 7.32
CA ASP A 33 15.41 -5.08 6.36
C ASP A 33 13.91 -5.39 6.39
N TYR A 34 13.39 -5.79 5.24
CA TYR A 34 12.06 -6.37 5.06
C TYR A 34 12.22 -7.84 4.67
N ASN A 35 11.73 -8.73 5.54
CA ASN A 35 11.77 -10.16 5.29
C ASN A 35 10.41 -10.63 4.77
N SER A 36 10.45 -11.36 3.65
CA SER A 36 9.30 -12.02 3.06
C SER A 36 9.66 -13.48 2.75
N LYS A 37 8.64 -14.32 2.53
CA LYS A 37 8.80 -15.66 1.93
C LYS A 37 9.55 -15.64 0.58
N TYR A 38 9.57 -14.49 -0.09
CA TYR A 38 10.28 -14.27 -1.36
C TYR A 38 11.65 -13.60 -1.16
N GLY A 39 12.24 -13.69 0.03
CA GLY A 39 13.59 -13.22 0.31
C GLY A 39 13.66 -12.00 1.22
N ASN A 40 14.89 -11.55 1.44
CA ASN A 40 15.23 -10.40 2.27
C ASN A 40 15.54 -9.20 1.37
N PHE A 41 14.93 -8.07 1.70
CA PHE A 41 15.05 -6.81 0.98
C PHE A 41 15.51 -5.72 1.94
N ARG A 42 16.57 -4.99 1.59
CA ARG A 42 16.95 -3.78 2.36
C ARG A 42 16.01 -2.66 1.99
N GLN A 43 15.40 -2.02 2.98
CA GLN A 43 14.52 -0.87 2.72
C GLN A 43 15.29 0.32 2.15
N SER A 44 16.61 0.38 2.35
CA SER A 44 17.48 1.35 1.68
C SER A 44 17.47 1.19 0.15
N ASP A 45 17.30 -0.04 -0.35
CA ASP A 45 17.24 -0.31 -1.80
C ASP A 45 15.89 0.12 -2.41
N PHE A 46 14.91 0.50 -1.58
CA PHE A 46 13.61 1.02 -2.03
C PHE A 46 13.63 2.53 -2.25
N VAL A 47 14.51 3.26 -1.58
CA VAL A 47 14.59 4.72 -1.70
C VAL A 47 15.12 5.10 -3.09
N GLY A 48 14.47 6.07 -3.73
CA GLY A 48 14.77 6.49 -5.11
C GLY A 48 14.17 5.58 -6.17
N VAL A 49 13.58 4.44 -5.80
CA VAL A 49 12.88 3.58 -6.76
C VAL A 49 11.55 4.22 -7.15
N PRO A 50 11.21 4.29 -8.45
CA PRO A 50 9.90 4.76 -8.89
C PRO A 50 8.77 3.88 -8.35
N TYR A 51 7.67 4.48 -7.90
CA TYR A 51 6.46 3.73 -7.60
C TYR A 51 6.00 2.90 -8.80
N GLY A 52 5.54 1.68 -8.56
CA GLY A 52 5.18 0.68 -9.57
C GLY A 52 6.32 -0.26 -9.94
N SER A 53 7.55 -0.01 -9.48
CA SER A 53 8.72 -0.82 -9.85
C SER A 53 8.70 -2.20 -9.20
N LYS A 54 9.25 -3.17 -9.94
CA LYS A 54 9.59 -4.51 -9.45
C LYS A 54 10.95 -4.47 -8.76
N VAL A 55 11.01 -4.92 -7.52
CA VAL A 55 12.26 -5.03 -6.75
C VAL A 55 12.57 -6.49 -6.50
N VAL A 56 13.84 -6.85 -6.68
CA VAL A 56 14.35 -8.20 -6.50
C VAL A 56 15.19 -8.30 -5.22
N PRO A 57 15.11 -9.42 -4.48
CA PRO A 57 15.92 -9.64 -3.30
C PRO A 57 17.38 -9.94 -3.69
N ARG A 58 18.32 -9.75 -2.76
CA ARG A 58 19.75 -10.04 -3.00
C ARG A 58 20.05 -11.50 -3.33
N ASN A 59 19.23 -12.42 -2.86
CA ASN A 59 19.37 -13.85 -3.14
C ASN A 59 18.80 -14.26 -4.52
N GLY A 60 18.23 -13.32 -5.28
CA GLY A 60 17.68 -13.54 -6.63
C GLY A 60 16.40 -14.37 -6.68
N LYS A 61 15.83 -14.79 -5.54
CA LYS A 61 14.67 -15.69 -5.50
C LYS A 61 13.38 -14.93 -5.24
N GLY A 62 12.68 -14.55 -6.31
CA GLY A 62 11.38 -13.89 -6.26
C GLY A 62 11.45 -12.39 -6.52
N TYR A 63 10.36 -11.69 -6.24
CA TYR A 63 10.26 -10.24 -6.38
C TYR A 63 9.06 -9.71 -5.61
N LEU A 64 9.04 -8.40 -5.41
CA LEU A 64 7.88 -7.65 -4.94
C LEU A 64 7.69 -6.41 -5.81
N HIS A 65 6.49 -5.84 -5.80
CA HIS A 65 6.23 -4.52 -6.37
C HIS A 65 6.02 -3.51 -5.25
N ILE A 66 6.56 -2.32 -5.43
CA ILE A 66 6.36 -1.20 -4.51
C ILE A 66 5.33 -0.26 -5.12
N LEU A 67 4.13 -0.25 -4.58
CA LEU A 67 3.01 0.53 -5.10
C LEU A 67 2.74 1.74 -4.22
N ARG A 68 2.23 2.81 -4.85
CA ARG A 68 1.72 3.96 -4.10
C ARG A 68 0.43 3.53 -3.40
N PRO A 69 0.22 3.90 -2.12
CA PRO A 69 -1.05 3.62 -1.47
C PRO A 69 -2.23 4.30 -2.19
N THR A 70 -3.29 3.54 -2.38
CA THR A 70 -4.62 4.02 -2.78
C THR A 70 -5.64 3.43 -1.81
N PRO A 71 -6.85 4.02 -1.67
CA PRO A 71 -7.89 3.44 -0.81
C PRO A 71 -8.17 1.97 -1.14
N GLU A 72 -8.21 1.60 -2.41
CA GLU A 72 -8.50 0.24 -2.87
C GLU A 72 -7.38 -0.74 -2.49
N LEU A 73 -6.12 -0.35 -2.70
CA LEU A 73 -4.97 -1.15 -2.27
C LEU A 73 -4.89 -1.24 -0.75
N TRP A 74 -5.24 -0.17 -0.04
CA TRP A 74 -5.26 -0.14 1.41
C TRP A 74 -6.32 -1.07 1.99
N THR A 75 -7.54 -1.07 1.44
CA THR A 75 -8.62 -1.99 1.82
C THR A 75 -8.20 -3.46 1.72
N MET A 76 -7.37 -3.82 0.73
CA MET A 76 -6.84 -5.17 0.60
C MET A 76 -5.66 -5.47 1.54
N ALA A 77 -4.87 -4.47 1.90
CA ALA A 77 -3.60 -4.64 2.61
C ALA A 77 -3.70 -4.50 4.14
N LEU A 78 -4.76 -3.84 4.63
CA LEU A 78 -4.91 -3.56 6.05
C LEU A 78 -5.16 -4.85 6.85
N PRO A 79 -4.60 -4.96 8.07
CA PRO A 79 -4.91 -6.09 8.95
C PRO A 79 -6.35 -5.97 9.46
N HIS A 80 -7.18 -6.98 9.20
CA HIS A 80 -8.56 -7.03 9.68
C HIS A 80 -8.60 -7.11 11.21
N ARG A 81 -9.01 -6.02 11.85
CA ARG A 81 -9.32 -5.97 13.29
C ARG A 81 -10.83 -5.95 13.55
N THR A 82 -11.58 -5.46 12.57
CA THR A 82 -13.04 -5.33 12.56
C THR A 82 -13.55 -5.70 11.17
N GLN A 83 -14.87 -5.79 11.02
CA GLN A 83 -15.49 -5.90 9.71
C GLN A 83 -15.33 -4.58 8.95
N ILE A 84 -15.01 -4.67 7.66
CA ILE A 84 -14.80 -3.53 6.77
C ILE A 84 -15.69 -3.65 5.54
N LEU A 85 -15.93 -2.52 4.88
CA LEU A 85 -16.51 -2.48 3.54
C LEU A 85 -15.43 -2.78 2.49
N TYR A 86 -15.83 -3.44 1.41
CA TYR A 86 -14.98 -3.71 0.25
C TYR A 86 -15.35 -2.82 -0.93
N LEU A 87 -14.52 -2.85 -1.97
CA LEU A 87 -14.59 -1.94 -3.11
C LEU A 87 -15.98 -1.85 -3.75
N ALA A 88 -16.70 -2.97 -3.87
CA ALA A 88 -18.03 -2.99 -4.48
C ALA A 88 -19.03 -2.11 -3.69
N ASP A 89 -19.09 -2.29 -2.37
CA ASP A 89 -19.99 -1.53 -1.51
C ASP A 89 -19.55 -0.06 -1.39
N ILE A 90 -18.24 0.19 -1.26
CA ILE A 90 -17.68 1.54 -1.20
C ILE A 90 -18.01 2.31 -2.49
N ALA A 91 -17.78 1.69 -3.66
CA ALA A 91 -18.06 2.31 -4.95
C ALA A 91 -19.57 2.57 -5.12
N PHE A 92 -20.41 1.63 -4.70
CA PHE A 92 -21.86 1.81 -4.75
C PHE A 92 -22.33 2.95 -3.85
N ILE A 93 -21.91 2.97 -2.58
CA ILE A 93 -22.30 4.02 -1.62
C ILE A 93 -21.80 5.39 -2.07
N THR A 94 -20.53 5.50 -2.49
CA THR A 94 -19.95 6.77 -2.94
C THR A 94 -20.64 7.32 -4.19
N SER A 95 -20.96 6.45 -5.15
CA SER A 95 -21.70 6.83 -6.34
C SER A 95 -23.16 7.19 -6.03
N TRP A 96 -23.84 6.41 -5.18
CA TRP A 96 -25.25 6.61 -4.86
C TRP A 96 -25.49 7.90 -4.07
N LEU A 97 -24.57 8.24 -3.18
CA LEU A 97 -24.62 9.48 -2.39
C LEU A 97 -24.02 10.69 -3.12
N ASP A 98 -23.55 10.54 -4.37
CA ASP A 98 -22.90 11.59 -5.16
C ASP A 98 -21.76 12.30 -4.39
N ILE A 99 -20.91 11.50 -3.73
CA ILE A 99 -19.78 12.03 -2.96
C ILE A 99 -18.72 12.58 -3.92
N LYS A 100 -18.38 13.86 -3.75
CA LYS A 100 -17.44 14.59 -4.59
C LYS A 100 -16.68 15.67 -3.80
N PRO A 101 -15.64 16.31 -4.37
CA PRO A 101 -14.94 17.39 -3.69
C PRO A 101 -15.91 18.48 -3.21
N GLY A 102 -15.88 18.78 -1.91
CA GLY A 102 -16.78 19.72 -1.25
C GLY A 102 -17.98 19.08 -0.55
N SER A 103 -18.26 17.79 -0.76
CA SER A 103 -19.29 17.06 0.01
C SER A 103 -18.90 17.00 1.50
N ARG A 104 -19.89 17.23 2.38
CA ARG A 104 -19.74 17.02 3.83
C ARG A 104 -20.37 15.69 4.18
N VAL A 105 -19.56 14.74 4.62
CA VAL A 105 -19.97 13.37 4.94
C VAL A 105 -19.84 13.14 6.43
N ILE A 106 -20.82 12.47 7.04
CA ILE A 106 -20.75 11.99 8.41
C ILE A 106 -20.60 10.49 8.35
N GLU A 107 -19.49 9.97 8.87
CA GLU A 107 -19.26 8.55 9.09
C GLU A 107 -19.42 8.26 10.60
N ALA A 108 -20.16 7.21 10.93
CA ALA A 108 -20.29 6.71 12.29
C ALA A 108 -20.05 5.19 12.26
N GLY A 109 -18.92 4.77 12.83
CA GLY A 109 -18.52 3.37 12.98
C GLY A 109 -18.17 3.07 14.44
N MET A 110 -18.00 1.78 14.74
CA MET A 110 -17.56 1.29 16.06
C MET A 110 -16.04 1.25 16.16
#